data_AF-A0A353MEF1-F1
#
_entry.id   AF-A0A353MEF1-F1
#
_cell.length_a   1.000
_cell.length_b   1.000
_cell.length_c   1.000
_cell.angle_alpha   90.00
_cell.angle_beta   90.00
_cell.angle_gamma   90.00
#
_symmetry.space_group_name_H-M   'P 1'
#
loop_
_entity.id
_entity.type
_entity.pdbx_description
1 polymer ?
#
loop_
_entity_poly.entity_id
_entity_poly.type
_entity_poly.pdbx_seq_one_letter_code
_entity_poly.pdbx_strand_id
1 'polypeptide(L)'
;MATKIYNFSKGVMEAEEGNLVSEFPLSLVVNGREIATLIASPHDLRFLVAGFLRLQGFVESVHDFLALSVCNDFGAASVTIRGQLPERLKPVLTSGCGTGISFNLPKIAKKSPSSPFGPWRASGVSGVHAPESVFALMAQLARKAEGYQSHGGMHSAGAGDDHLLLHAEDIGRHNTIDRIAGEALLKGISLAGKILVTSGRVSTELVAKASLLGIEVIASRTSPTDMAVRMADEAGITLIGYVKSDRFKVYSHPEGLSVASHKGKIAGVTGVILAGGASSRMGSNKALLPHKGGRFIESIYRDLSEIFPEVILVTNTPEQYQFLPCRKVPDLFEGMGALAGIHAGLAQSSNPAVFTVACDMPHLDPWLIRHIANRGAGCDLVLPRSGNGYEPLHALYREGCLPVMEACLKKGERRIISILPHLRVREIAAAEVAGFDPCFDSFSNINTPEEYYELRNGAKTTRVADGIESGIESRVESQQAHA
;
A
#
# COMPACT_ATOMS: atom_id res chain seq x y z
N MET A 1 -1.76 -27.87 25.19
CA MET A 1 -1.76 -29.33 24.97
C MET A 1 -2.11 -29.56 23.51
N ALA A 2 -1.34 -30.38 22.79
CA ALA A 2 -1.69 -30.76 21.42
C ALA A 2 -3.00 -31.57 21.46
N THR A 3 -3.99 -31.14 20.69
CA THR A 3 -5.27 -31.85 20.55
C THR A 3 -5.24 -32.61 19.24
N LYS A 4 -5.79 -33.83 19.26
CA LYS A 4 -5.97 -34.63 18.07
C LYS A 4 -7.11 -34.06 17.23
N ILE A 5 -6.80 -33.56 16.04
CA ILE A 5 -7.73 -33.00 15.06
C ILE A 5 -7.95 -34.04 13.95
N TYR A 6 -9.15 -34.10 13.39
CA TYR A 6 -9.48 -34.99 12.27
C TYR A 6 -9.89 -34.16 11.07
N ASN A 7 -9.08 -34.20 10.01
CA ASN A 7 -9.36 -33.55 8.74
C ASN A 7 -10.09 -34.50 7.80
N PHE A 8 -11.23 -34.07 7.27
CA PHE A 8 -11.99 -34.83 6.29
C PHE A 8 -11.87 -34.17 4.92
N SER A 9 -11.17 -34.82 3.98
CA SER A 9 -11.00 -34.30 2.63
C SER A 9 -11.16 -35.42 1.59
N LYS A 10 -11.91 -35.15 0.52
CA LYS A 10 -12.18 -36.12 -0.56
C LYS A 10 -12.68 -37.51 -0.08
N GLY A 11 -13.44 -37.55 1.03
CA GLY A 11 -13.96 -38.79 1.60
C GLY A 11 -12.99 -39.55 2.52
N VAL A 12 -11.79 -39.04 2.73
CA VAL A 12 -10.76 -39.62 3.60
C VAL A 12 -10.67 -38.81 4.89
N MET A 13 -10.59 -39.50 6.03
CA MET A 13 -10.35 -38.90 7.34
C MET A 13 -8.90 -39.12 7.73
N GLU A 14 -8.17 -38.03 7.98
CA GLU A 14 -6.78 -38.05 8.45
C GLU A 14 -6.70 -37.40 9.82
N ALA A 15 -5.95 -38.02 10.74
CA ALA A 15 -5.72 -37.45 12.07
C ALA A 15 -4.41 -36.67 12.07
N GLU A 16 -4.45 -35.46 12.63
CA GLU A 16 -3.26 -34.62 12.86
C GLU A 16 -3.24 -34.13 14.31
N GLU A 17 -2.06 -33.74 14.79
CA GLU A 17 -1.94 -33.01 16.05
C GLU A 17 -1.91 -31.52 15.76
N GLY A 18 -2.83 -30.78 16.38
CA GLY A 18 -2.87 -29.33 16.27
C GLY A 18 -3.01 -28.66 17.63
N ASN A 19 -2.60 -27.40 17.70
CA ASN A 19 -2.81 -26.58 18.89
C ASN A 19 -4.13 -25.82 18.77
N LEU A 20 -4.94 -25.85 19.82
CA LEU A 20 -6.17 -25.06 19.88
C LEU A 20 -5.89 -23.67 20.46
N VAL A 21 -6.61 -22.67 19.96
CA VAL A 21 -6.67 -21.35 20.59
C VAL A 21 -7.25 -21.53 21.99
N SER A 22 -6.57 -21.00 23.01
CA SER A 22 -7.01 -21.09 24.40
C SER A 22 -7.85 -19.86 24.78
N GLU A 23 -9.06 -20.10 25.29
CA GLU A 23 -9.84 -19.09 26.02
C GLU A 23 -9.32 -18.97 27.44
N PHE A 24 -8.91 -17.77 27.83
CA PHE A 24 -8.30 -17.52 29.13
C PHE A 24 -9.11 -16.46 29.90
N PRO A 25 -9.77 -16.84 31.01
CA PRO A 25 -10.49 -15.90 31.85
C PRO A 25 -9.52 -15.08 32.70
N LEU A 26 -9.63 -13.76 32.61
CA LEU A 26 -8.85 -12.80 33.38
C LEU A 26 -9.77 -12.01 34.32
N SER A 27 -9.76 -12.32 35.61
CA SER A 27 -10.46 -11.55 36.64
C SER A 27 -9.74 -10.24 36.91
N LEU A 28 -10.47 -9.13 36.85
CA LEU A 28 -9.94 -7.77 36.97
C LEU A 28 -10.44 -7.08 38.24
N VAL A 29 -9.51 -6.83 39.15
CA VAL A 29 -9.72 -6.08 40.39
C VAL A 29 -9.08 -4.71 40.27
N VAL A 30 -9.86 -3.65 40.48
CA VAL A 30 -9.40 -2.26 40.42
C VAL A 30 -9.75 -1.55 41.73
N ASN A 31 -8.75 -0.93 42.37
CA ASN A 31 -8.90 -0.27 43.68
C ASN A 31 -9.61 -1.17 44.72
N GLY A 32 -9.25 -2.46 44.74
CA GLY A 32 -9.81 -3.46 45.66
C GLY A 32 -11.21 -3.97 45.32
N ARG A 33 -11.82 -3.55 44.20
CA ARG A 33 -13.14 -4.01 43.75
C ARG A 33 -13.01 -4.84 42.48
N GLU A 34 -13.60 -6.03 42.45
CA GLU A 34 -13.74 -6.79 41.20
C GLU A 34 -14.73 -6.09 40.28
N ILE A 35 -14.30 -5.77 39.05
CA ILE A 35 -15.12 -5.01 38.10
C ILE A 35 -15.58 -5.84 36.91
N ALA A 36 -14.78 -6.81 36.46
CA ALA A 36 -15.07 -7.63 35.28
C ALA A 36 -14.22 -8.90 35.25
N THR A 37 -14.66 -9.88 34.47
CA THR A 37 -13.82 -10.99 34.01
C THR A 37 -13.75 -10.91 32.49
N LEU A 38 -12.55 -10.79 31.92
CA LEU A 38 -12.33 -10.70 30.48
C LEU A 38 -11.94 -12.08 29.94
N ILE A 39 -12.65 -12.58 28.93
CA ILE A 39 -12.22 -13.77 28.19
C ILE A 39 -11.31 -13.32 27.06
N ALA A 40 -10.06 -13.77 27.08
CA ALA A 40 -9.01 -13.30 26.17
C ALA A 40 -7.99 -14.39 25.86
N SER A 41 -7.01 -14.06 25.02
CA SER A 41 -5.84 -14.91 24.82
C SER A 41 -4.77 -14.65 25.91
N PRO A 42 -3.99 -15.67 26.35
CA PRO A 42 -3.17 -15.58 27.57
C PRO A 42 -1.86 -14.78 27.43
N HIS A 43 -1.57 -14.19 26.27
CA HIS A 43 -0.39 -13.35 26.06
C HIS A 43 -0.65 -11.89 26.37
N ASP A 44 0.41 -11.12 26.67
CA ASP A 44 0.41 -9.65 26.80
C ASP A 44 -0.76 -9.04 27.60
N LEU A 45 -1.23 -9.73 28.64
CA LEU A 45 -2.44 -9.38 29.38
C LEU A 45 -2.40 -7.97 30.00
N ARG A 46 -1.19 -7.46 30.31
CA ARG A 46 -1.02 -6.07 30.78
C ARG A 46 -1.55 -5.02 29.78
N PHE A 47 -1.40 -5.25 28.47
CA PHE A 47 -1.89 -4.35 27.44
C PHE A 47 -3.41 -4.42 27.34
N LEU A 48 -3.97 -5.63 27.44
CA LEU A 48 -5.42 -5.79 27.52
C LEU A 48 -6.02 -5.03 28.70
N VAL A 49 -5.46 -5.21 29.91
CA VAL A 49 -5.95 -4.54 31.12
C VAL A 49 -5.82 -3.02 31.02
N ALA A 50 -4.65 -2.52 30.64
CA ALA A 50 -4.40 -1.08 30.54
C ALA A 50 -5.35 -0.42 29.53
N GLY A 51 -5.52 -1.05 28.37
CA GLY A 51 -6.38 -0.50 27.31
C GLY A 51 -7.86 -0.64 27.59
N PHE A 52 -8.28 -1.73 28.24
CA PHE A 52 -9.64 -1.85 28.76
C PHE A 52 -9.96 -0.67 29.68
N LEU A 53 -9.13 -0.42 30.71
CA LEU A 53 -9.35 0.71 31.62
C LEU A 53 -9.35 2.07 30.90
N ARG A 54 -8.48 2.25 29.90
CA ARG A 54 -8.43 3.47 29.09
C ARG A 54 -9.72 3.69 28.32
N LEU A 55 -10.19 2.66 27.63
CA LEU A 55 -11.37 2.74 26.77
C LEU A 55 -12.69 2.76 27.55
N GLN A 56 -12.69 2.29 28.80
CA GLN A 56 -13.81 2.51 29.74
C GLN A 56 -13.80 3.92 30.37
N GLY A 57 -12.72 4.69 30.18
CA GLY A 57 -12.55 6.04 30.74
C GLY A 57 -12.13 6.06 32.22
N PHE A 58 -11.60 4.96 32.75
CA PHE A 58 -11.08 4.92 34.13
C PHE A 58 -9.67 5.52 34.25
N VAL A 59 -8.92 5.57 33.14
CA VAL A 59 -7.59 6.17 33.06
C VAL A 59 -7.45 6.94 31.75
N GLU A 60 -6.63 7.99 31.75
CA GLU A 60 -6.29 8.76 30.55
C GLU A 60 -4.81 8.69 30.20
N SER A 61 -3.95 8.65 31.22
CA SER A 61 -2.50 8.64 31.09
C SER A 61 -1.87 7.48 31.86
N VAL A 62 -0.63 7.15 31.51
CA VAL A 62 0.16 6.16 32.27
C VAL A 62 0.35 6.57 33.74
N HIS A 63 0.30 7.87 34.05
CA HIS A 63 0.47 8.39 35.40
C HIS A 63 -0.75 8.15 36.31
N ASP A 64 -1.88 7.76 35.74
CA ASP A 64 -3.07 7.41 36.50
C ASP A 64 -2.92 6.04 37.19
N PHE A 65 -1.99 5.20 36.72
CA PHE A 65 -1.65 3.94 37.35
C PHE A 65 -0.69 4.17 38.52
N LEU A 66 -1.10 3.75 39.71
CA LEU A 66 -0.24 3.62 40.89
C LEU A 66 0.41 2.25 40.94
N ALA A 67 -0.31 1.20 40.52
CA ALA A 67 0.20 -0.14 40.36
C ALA A 67 -0.61 -0.91 39.30
N LEU A 68 0.06 -1.73 38.49
CA LEU A 68 -0.56 -2.66 37.54
C LEU A 68 0.16 -4.01 37.65
N SER A 69 -0.50 -5.00 38.24
CA SER A 69 0.03 -6.35 38.42
C SER A 69 -0.87 -7.35 37.72
N VAL A 70 -0.27 -8.20 36.90
CA VAL A 70 -1.00 -9.24 36.15
C VAL A 70 -0.31 -10.57 36.38
N CYS A 71 -1.08 -11.56 36.82
CA CYS A 71 -0.62 -12.93 36.99
C CYS A 71 -1.17 -13.80 35.86
N ASN A 72 -0.28 -14.23 34.97
CA ASN A 72 -0.63 -15.07 33.82
C ASN A 72 -1.01 -16.50 34.22
N ASP A 73 -0.54 -17.00 35.37
CA ASP A 73 -0.81 -18.37 35.79
C ASP A 73 -2.22 -18.53 36.36
N PHE A 74 -2.70 -17.53 37.11
CA PHE A 74 -4.00 -17.55 37.79
C PHE A 74 -5.09 -16.75 37.08
N GLY A 75 -4.77 -16.05 35.99
CA GLY A 75 -5.74 -15.21 35.29
C GLY A 75 -6.29 -14.10 36.18
N ALA A 76 -5.41 -13.42 36.90
CA ALA A 76 -5.79 -12.35 37.80
C ALA A 76 -5.01 -11.07 37.50
N ALA A 77 -5.72 -9.95 37.39
CA ALA A 77 -5.15 -8.62 37.29
C ALA A 77 -5.60 -7.76 38.49
N SER A 78 -4.63 -7.18 39.18
CA SER A 78 -4.86 -6.22 40.27
C SER A 78 -4.28 -4.87 39.88
N VAL A 79 -5.13 -3.85 39.87
CA VAL A 79 -4.77 -2.50 39.44
C VAL A 79 -5.13 -1.50 40.53
N THR A 80 -4.20 -0.60 40.83
CA THR A 80 -4.46 0.58 41.65
C THR A 80 -4.34 1.81 40.77
N ILE A 81 -5.39 2.61 40.70
CA ILE A 81 -5.43 3.85 39.92
C ILE A 81 -5.68 5.06 40.85
N ARG A 82 -5.25 6.25 40.42
CA ARG A 82 -5.49 7.51 41.16
C ARG A 82 -6.98 7.89 41.23
N GLY A 83 -7.72 7.60 40.16
CA GLY A 83 -9.15 7.89 40.07
C GLY A 83 -10.02 7.00 40.96
N GLN A 84 -11.29 7.39 41.14
CA GLN A 84 -12.28 6.55 41.83
C GLN A 84 -13.19 5.84 40.82
N LEU A 85 -13.54 4.59 41.12
CA LEU A 85 -14.54 3.87 40.36
C LEU A 85 -15.95 4.38 40.70
N PRO A 86 -16.88 4.45 39.74
CA PRO A 86 -18.28 4.74 40.01
C PRO A 86 -18.86 3.78 41.08
N GLU A 87 -19.78 4.28 41.91
CA GLU A 87 -20.45 3.44 42.93
C GLU A 87 -21.22 2.28 42.29
N ARG A 88 -21.93 2.56 41.20
CA ARG A 88 -22.66 1.56 40.41
C ARG A 88 -22.03 1.38 39.03
N LEU A 89 -21.42 0.22 38.81
CA LEU A 89 -21.00 -0.24 37.49
C LEU A 89 -22.17 -1.04 36.88
N LYS A 90 -22.78 -0.52 35.81
CA LYS A 90 -23.77 -1.27 35.02
C LYS A 90 -23.14 -1.64 33.68
N PRO A 91 -22.75 -2.90 33.46
CA PRO A 91 -22.22 -3.30 32.16
C PRO A 91 -23.33 -3.24 31.11
N VAL A 92 -23.03 -2.63 29.98
CA VAL A 92 -23.82 -2.76 28.76
C VAL A 92 -23.23 -3.88 27.94
N LEU A 93 -24.07 -4.86 27.63
CA LEU A 93 -23.72 -6.03 26.84
C LEU A 93 -23.87 -5.69 25.36
N THR A 94 -22.79 -5.76 24.59
CA THR A 94 -22.81 -5.53 23.15
C THR A 94 -23.12 -6.84 22.41
N SER A 95 -23.79 -6.76 21.25
CA SER A 95 -24.27 -7.92 20.47
C SER A 95 -23.17 -8.70 19.71
N GLY A 96 -21.90 -8.58 20.12
CA GLY A 96 -20.80 -9.27 19.46
C GLY A 96 -20.64 -10.73 19.87
N CYS A 97 -20.03 -11.57 19.01
CA CYS A 97 -19.54 -12.89 19.43
C CYS A 97 -18.59 -12.71 20.63
N GLY A 98 -19.01 -13.12 21.83
CA GLY A 98 -18.31 -12.94 23.10
C GLY A 98 -18.94 -11.94 24.08
N THR A 99 -19.95 -11.16 23.66
CA THR A 99 -20.65 -10.15 24.49
C THR A 99 -19.68 -9.17 25.15
N GLY A 100 -19.16 -8.22 24.38
CA GLY A 100 -18.24 -7.20 24.91
C GLY A 100 -18.88 -6.45 26.08
N ILE A 101 -18.10 -6.27 27.15
CA ILE A 101 -18.52 -5.50 28.34
C ILE A 101 -18.07 -4.05 28.15
N SER A 102 -19.04 -3.14 28.13
CA SER A 102 -18.77 -1.71 28.18
C SER A 102 -19.52 -1.10 29.37
N PHE A 103 -18.80 -0.50 30.31
CA PHE A 103 -19.39 0.24 31.43
C PHE A 103 -19.82 1.65 31.02
N ASN A 104 -19.11 2.21 30.05
CA ASN A 104 -19.43 3.47 29.41
C ASN A 104 -19.48 3.23 27.90
N LEU A 105 -20.67 2.96 27.35
CA LEU A 105 -20.86 3.16 25.92
C LEU A 105 -20.79 4.67 25.70
N PRO A 106 -19.76 5.19 25.01
CA PRO A 106 -19.65 6.62 24.82
C PRO A 106 -20.90 7.09 24.07
N LYS A 107 -21.69 7.98 24.67
CA LYS A 107 -22.49 8.89 23.85
C LYS A 107 -21.45 9.65 23.05
N ILE A 108 -21.45 9.47 21.73
CA ILE A 108 -20.55 10.19 20.82
C ILE A 108 -20.62 11.65 21.25
N ALA A 109 -19.50 12.19 21.73
CA ALA A 109 -19.44 13.60 22.03
C ALA A 109 -19.67 14.29 20.69
N LYS A 110 -20.85 14.93 20.50
CA LYS A 110 -21.03 15.90 19.43
C LYS A 110 -19.84 16.82 19.53
N LYS A 111 -19.00 16.88 18.49
CA LYS A 111 -17.77 17.68 18.47
C LYS A 111 -18.07 19.04 19.10
N SER A 112 -17.52 19.29 20.29
CA SER A 112 -17.47 20.65 20.82
C SER A 112 -16.49 21.42 19.91
N PRO A 113 -16.83 22.62 19.43
CA PRO A 113 -15.92 23.46 18.65
C PRO A 113 -14.63 23.84 19.41
N SER A 114 -14.50 23.46 20.68
CA SER A 114 -13.36 23.74 21.56
C SER A 114 -12.38 22.56 21.75
N SER A 115 -12.32 21.60 20.82
CA SER A 115 -11.16 20.70 20.77
C SER A 115 -9.90 21.52 20.44
N PRO A 116 -8.73 21.26 21.08
CA PRO A 116 -7.47 21.87 20.65
C PRO A 116 -7.11 21.53 19.19
N PHE A 117 -7.81 20.56 18.60
CA PHE A 117 -7.91 20.30 17.17
C PHE A 117 -9.17 21.01 16.64
N GLY A 118 -9.02 22.28 16.27
CA GLY A 118 -10.10 23.15 15.78
C GLY A 118 -10.78 22.65 14.48
N PRO A 119 -11.72 23.43 13.94
CA PRO A 119 -12.46 23.07 12.73
C PRO A 119 -11.50 22.95 11.54
N TRP A 120 -11.12 21.74 11.17
CA TRP A 120 -10.34 21.48 9.96
C TRP A 120 -11.26 21.57 8.74
N ARG A 121 -11.66 22.80 8.41
CA ARG A 121 -12.30 23.21 7.15
C ARG A 121 -12.01 24.69 6.90
N ALA A 122 -10.81 25.00 6.39
CA ALA A 122 -10.53 26.28 5.74
C ALA A 122 -9.21 26.26 4.93
N SER A 123 -8.99 25.28 4.05
CA SER A 123 -7.99 25.36 2.97
C SER A 123 -8.02 24.06 2.17
N GLY A 124 -8.22 24.12 0.85
CA GLY A 124 -8.42 22.98 -0.04
C GLY A 124 -7.24 22.01 -0.17
N VAL A 125 -6.97 21.23 0.86
CA VAL A 125 -6.01 20.12 0.86
C VAL A 125 -6.79 18.81 0.72
N SER A 126 -6.48 18.06 -0.35
CA SER A 126 -6.88 16.66 -0.61
C SER A 126 -6.47 15.76 0.56
N GLY A 127 -7.22 14.68 0.85
CA GLY A 127 -7.19 13.90 2.10
C GLY A 127 -5.81 13.50 2.68
N VAL A 128 -5.79 13.17 3.97
CA VAL A 128 -4.56 12.98 4.78
C VAL A 128 -3.87 11.65 4.49
N HIS A 129 -4.64 10.58 4.23
CA HIS A 129 -4.11 9.21 4.12
C HIS A 129 -4.17 8.67 2.70
N ALA A 130 -3.08 8.11 2.18
CA ALA A 130 -3.07 7.50 0.86
C ALA A 130 -3.80 6.13 0.88
N PRO A 131 -4.59 5.78 -0.15
CA PRO A 131 -5.15 4.43 -0.29
C PRO A 131 -4.10 3.32 -0.17
N GLU A 132 -2.90 3.56 -0.67
CA GLU A 132 -1.74 2.66 -0.62
C GLU A 132 -1.32 2.34 0.82
N SER A 133 -1.44 3.31 1.74
CA SER A 133 -1.14 3.11 3.16
C SER A 133 -2.10 2.06 3.77
N VAL A 134 -3.40 2.11 3.41
CA VAL A 134 -4.38 1.11 3.85
C VAL A 134 -4.00 -0.28 3.36
N PHE A 135 -3.65 -0.43 2.07
CA PHE A 135 -3.22 -1.73 1.53
C PHE A 135 -1.93 -2.23 2.19
N ALA A 136 -0.94 -1.35 2.37
CA ALA A 136 0.32 -1.68 3.00
C ALA A 136 0.14 -2.17 4.44
N LEU A 137 -0.68 -1.50 5.25
CA LEU A 137 -0.99 -1.91 6.61
C LEU A 137 -1.74 -3.24 6.67
N MET A 138 -2.71 -3.46 5.78
CA MET A 138 -3.45 -4.74 5.70
C MET A 138 -2.52 -5.90 5.32
N ALA A 139 -1.59 -5.69 4.39
CA ALA A 139 -0.60 -6.69 4.01
C ALA A 139 0.39 -6.98 5.15
N GLN A 140 0.84 -5.95 5.87
CA GLN A 140 1.69 -6.11 7.05
C GLN A 140 0.97 -6.87 8.18
N LEU A 141 -0.31 -6.59 8.39
CA LEU A 141 -1.15 -7.28 9.37
C LEU A 141 -1.28 -8.76 9.03
N ALA A 142 -1.54 -9.09 7.76
CA ALA A 142 -1.64 -10.47 7.29
C ALA A 142 -0.33 -11.25 7.52
N ARG A 143 0.83 -10.67 7.18
CA ARG A 143 2.14 -11.30 7.41
C ARG A 143 2.44 -11.54 8.89
N LYS A 144 2.08 -10.60 9.78
CA LYS A 144 2.24 -10.78 11.23
C LYS A 144 1.34 -11.90 11.78
N ALA A 145 0.11 -12.00 11.27
CA ALA A 145 -0.81 -13.06 11.65
C ALA A 145 -0.34 -14.44 11.16
N GLU A 146 0.24 -14.53 9.95
CA GLU A 146 0.83 -15.78 9.42
C GLU A 146 2.02 -16.27 10.26
N GLY A 147 2.83 -15.37 10.81
CA GLY A 147 3.91 -15.75 11.74
C GLY A 147 3.40 -16.39 13.05
N TYR A 148 2.14 -16.13 13.41
CA TYR A 148 1.44 -16.68 14.58
C TYR A 148 0.50 -17.84 14.25
N GLN A 149 0.34 -18.22 12.96
CA GLN A 149 -0.68 -19.13 12.43
C GLN A 149 -0.56 -20.62 12.83
N SER A 150 0.03 -20.94 13.97
CA SER A 150 -0.14 -22.28 14.53
C SER A 150 -1.53 -22.52 15.15
N HIS A 151 -2.40 -21.49 15.19
CA HIS A 151 -3.75 -21.57 15.78
C HIS A 151 -4.76 -20.77 14.94
N GLY A 152 -5.46 -21.41 13.99
CA GLY A 152 -6.62 -20.78 13.35
C GLY A 152 -7.65 -20.36 14.41
N GLY A 153 -8.23 -19.16 14.31
CA GLY A 153 -9.31 -18.71 15.21
C GLY A 153 -9.05 -17.45 16.05
N MET A 154 -7.95 -16.74 15.84
CA MET A 154 -7.72 -15.43 16.46
C MET A 154 -8.05 -14.27 15.51
N HIS A 155 -8.42 -13.13 16.11
CA HIS A 155 -8.51 -11.85 15.44
C HIS A 155 -7.20 -11.09 15.59
N SER A 156 -6.88 -10.27 14.58
CA SER A 156 -5.67 -9.43 14.56
C SER A 156 -6.09 -8.01 14.24
N ALA A 157 -5.45 -7.04 14.87
CA ALA A 157 -5.58 -5.64 14.54
C ALA A 157 -4.21 -4.96 14.60
N GLY A 158 -4.11 -3.81 13.95
CA GLY A 158 -2.91 -2.99 13.99
C GLY A 158 -3.22 -1.53 13.77
N ALA A 159 -2.33 -0.65 14.20
CA ALA A 159 -2.46 0.79 14.03
C ALA A 159 -1.17 1.39 13.50
N GLY A 160 -1.27 2.38 12.61
CA GLY A 160 -0.12 3.04 12.00
C GLY A 160 -0.49 4.05 10.92
N ASP A 161 0.51 4.42 10.13
CA ASP A 161 0.38 5.24 8.92
C ASP A 161 0.74 4.37 7.69
N ASP A 162 1.94 4.51 7.15
CA ASP A 162 2.45 3.65 6.05
C ASP A 162 3.00 2.30 6.55
N HIS A 163 3.32 2.23 7.85
CA HIS A 163 3.81 1.03 8.51
C HIS A 163 3.09 0.82 9.84
N LEU A 164 2.96 -0.46 10.23
CA LEU A 164 2.36 -0.83 11.50
C LEU A 164 3.25 -0.36 12.66
N LEU A 165 2.72 0.56 13.48
CA LEU A 165 3.34 0.98 14.73
C LEU A 165 3.04 -0.03 15.83
N LEU A 166 1.79 -0.51 15.87
CA LEU A 166 1.28 -1.44 16.88
C LEU A 166 0.54 -2.59 16.21
N HIS A 167 0.55 -3.76 16.87
CA HIS A 167 -0.12 -4.97 16.42
C HIS A 167 -0.56 -5.79 17.62
N ALA A 168 -1.79 -6.28 17.59
CA ALA A 168 -2.31 -7.16 18.62
C ALA A 168 -3.17 -8.28 18.03
N GLU A 169 -3.12 -9.43 18.68
CA GLU A 169 -4.00 -10.56 18.41
C GLU A 169 -4.74 -10.98 19.67
N ASP A 170 -5.96 -11.48 19.48
CA ASP A 170 -6.77 -12.02 20.55
C ASP A 170 -7.92 -12.86 19.96
N ILE A 171 -8.44 -13.82 20.74
CA ILE A 171 -9.66 -14.54 20.37
C ILE A 171 -10.87 -13.58 20.23
N GLY A 172 -10.90 -12.50 21.01
CA GLY A 172 -11.90 -11.45 20.93
C GLY A 172 -11.46 -10.30 20.02
N ARG A 173 -12.21 -10.02 18.94
CA ARG A 173 -11.91 -8.87 18.06
C ARG A 173 -11.94 -7.50 18.76
N HIS A 174 -12.63 -7.39 19.88
CA HIS A 174 -12.70 -6.15 20.67
C HIS A 174 -11.48 -6.00 21.57
N ASN A 175 -10.97 -7.12 22.09
CA ASN A 175 -9.76 -7.18 22.90
C ASN A 175 -8.52 -6.79 22.11
N THR A 176 -8.49 -7.01 20.78
CA THR A 176 -7.36 -6.55 19.95
C THR A 176 -7.23 -5.03 19.98
N ILE A 177 -8.34 -4.29 19.99
CA ILE A 177 -8.33 -2.83 20.10
C ILE A 177 -7.97 -2.39 21.51
N ASP A 178 -8.45 -3.09 22.53
CA ASP A 178 -8.06 -2.84 23.92
C ASP A 178 -6.54 -3.03 24.07
N ARG A 179 -5.97 -4.11 23.54
CA ARG A 179 -4.52 -4.34 23.54
C ARG A 179 -3.75 -3.24 22.83
N ILE A 180 -4.18 -2.81 21.64
CA ILE A 180 -3.55 -1.68 20.92
C ILE A 180 -3.61 -0.41 21.77
N ALA A 181 -4.76 -0.10 22.37
CA ALA A 181 -4.92 1.07 23.22
C ALA A 181 -4.01 1.03 24.46
N GLY A 182 -3.91 -0.12 25.11
CA GLY A 182 -3.08 -0.29 26.30
C GLY A 182 -1.59 -0.29 25.97
N GLU A 183 -1.18 -0.92 24.89
CA GLU A 183 0.20 -0.87 24.41
C GLU A 183 0.59 0.56 24.04
N ALA A 184 -0.28 1.28 23.31
CA ALA A 184 -0.09 2.68 22.98
C ALA A 184 0.07 3.54 24.24
N LEU A 185 -0.81 3.36 25.23
CA LEU A 185 -0.79 4.09 26.49
C LEU A 185 0.50 3.85 27.28
N LEU A 186 0.90 2.59 27.44
CA LEU A 186 2.10 2.24 28.22
C LEU A 186 3.40 2.63 27.51
N LYS A 187 3.40 2.69 26.17
CA LYS A 187 4.56 3.13 25.38
C LYS A 187 4.57 4.63 25.07
N GLY A 188 3.52 5.37 25.42
CA GLY A 188 3.40 6.79 25.07
C GLY A 188 3.25 7.06 23.58
N ILE A 189 2.68 6.12 22.83
CA ILE A 189 2.45 6.24 21.39
C ILE A 189 1.08 6.87 21.16
N SER A 190 1.03 8.00 20.44
CA SER A 190 -0.24 8.62 20.06
C SER A 190 -0.89 7.87 18.90
N LEU A 191 -2.16 7.55 19.05
CA LEU A 191 -3.02 6.98 18.00
C LEU A 191 -3.86 8.04 17.27
N ALA A 192 -3.78 9.30 17.70
CA ALA A 192 -4.50 10.39 17.05
C ALA A 192 -4.01 10.57 15.61
N GLY A 193 -4.95 10.65 14.66
CA GLY A 193 -4.65 10.82 13.24
C GLY A 193 -4.23 9.55 12.52
N LYS A 194 -4.27 8.37 13.17
CA LYS A 194 -3.76 7.11 12.60
C LYS A 194 -4.84 6.29 11.90
N ILE A 195 -4.37 5.31 11.13
CA ILE A 195 -5.17 4.26 10.49
C ILE A 195 -5.20 3.04 11.41
N LEU A 196 -6.40 2.52 11.69
CA LEU A 196 -6.64 1.26 12.39
C LEU A 196 -7.06 0.20 11.38
N VAL A 197 -6.28 -0.87 11.26
CA VAL A 197 -6.59 -2.05 10.44
C VAL A 197 -7.04 -3.23 11.28
N THR A 198 -8.06 -3.97 10.85
CA THR A 198 -8.57 -5.14 11.59
C THR A 198 -8.98 -6.30 10.70
N SER A 199 -8.78 -7.51 11.22
CA SER A 199 -9.14 -8.75 10.54
C SER A 199 -10.63 -9.11 10.67
N GLY A 200 -11.34 -8.54 11.67
CA GLY A 200 -12.73 -8.85 12.01
C GLY A 200 -13.75 -7.80 11.52
N ARG A 201 -15.04 -8.08 11.74
CA ARG A 201 -16.15 -7.17 11.38
C ARG A 201 -16.11 -5.88 12.18
N VAL A 202 -16.41 -4.76 11.52
CA VAL A 202 -16.50 -3.46 12.20
C VAL A 202 -17.89 -3.29 12.81
N SER A 203 -17.93 -3.29 14.14
CA SER A 203 -19.15 -3.08 14.93
C SER A 203 -19.14 -1.69 15.55
N THR A 204 -20.29 -1.24 16.06
CA THR A 204 -20.45 0.01 16.80
C THR A 204 -19.42 0.15 17.93
N GLU A 205 -19.13 -0.93 18.65
CA GLU A 205 -18.13 -0.92 19.73
C GLU A 205 -16.71 -0.63 19.21
N LEU A 206 -16.35 -1.19 18.05
CA LEU A 206 -15.04 -0.95 17.44
C LEU A 206 -14.90 0.52 17.04
N VAL A 207 -15.94 1.08 16.42
CA VAL A 207 -15.96 2.50 16.02
C VAL A 207 -15.90 3.42 17.24
N ALA A 208 -16.64 3.11 18.31
CA ALA A 208 -16.59 3.86 19.56
C ALA A 208 -15.18 3.86 20.18
N LYS A 209 -14.55 2.69 20.27
CA LYS A 209 -13.17 2.57 20.79
C LYS A 209 -12.18 3.33 19.92
N ALA A 210 -12.26 3.19 18.60
CA ALA A 210 -11.40 3.93 17.67
C ALA A 210 -11.58 5.45 17.79
N SER A 211 -12.82 5.93 17.96
CA SER A 211 -13.12 7.35 18.15
C SER A 211 -12.47 7.91 19.42
N LEU A 212 -12.52 7.18 20.53
CA LEU A 212 -11.85 7.57 21.78
C LEU A 212 -10.32 7.67 21.66
N LEU A 213 -9.73 6.92 20.72
CA LEU A 213 -8.29 6.91 20.47
C LEU A 213 -7.84 7.98 19.47
N GLY A 214 -8.78 8.74 18.88
CA GLY A 214 -8.48 9.74 17.85
C GLY A 214 -8.13 9.15 16.49
N ILE A 215 -8.50 7.90 16.22
CA ILE A 215 -8.30 7.25 14.92
C ILE A 215 -9.13 7.96 13.85
N GLU A 216 -8.52 8.22 12.69
CA GLU A 216 -9.17 8.90 11.56
C GLU A 216 -9.70 7.92 10.51
N VAL A 217 -9.05 6.76 10.36
CA VAL A 217 -9.41 5.75 9.36
C VAL A 217 -9.52 4.38 10.02
N ILE A 218 -10.63 3.69 9.81
CA ILE A 218 -10.80 2.28 10.19
C ILE A 218 -10.92 1.46 8.91
N ALA A 219 -10.10 0.42 8.77
CA ALA A 219 -10.11 -0.47 7.63
C ALA A 219 -10.22 -1.94 8.04
N SER A 220 -11.12 -2.68 7.39
CA SER A 220 -11.36 -4.10 7.69
C SER A 220 -11.37 -4.99 6.45
N ARG A 221 -10.89 -6.23 6.60
CA ARG A 221 -11.07 -7.30 5.59
C ARG A 221 -12.54 -7.63 5.32
N THR A 222 -13.43 -7.33 6.26
CA THR A 222 -14.82 -7.79 6.26
C THR A 222 -15.80 -6.62 6.33
N SER A 223 -17.07 -6.90 6.62
CA SER A 223 -18.15 -5.92 6.56
C SER A 223 -18.27 -5.06 7.83
N PRO A 224 -18.59 -3.77 7.68
CA PRO A 224 -19.16 -2.98 8.76
C PRO A 224 -20.66 -3.28 8.94
N THR A 225 -21.21 -3.03 10.14
CA THR A 225 -22.66 -3.02 10.39
C THR A 225 -23.27 -1.66 10.04
N ASP A 226 -24.58 -1.59 9.79
CA ASP A 226 -25.30 -0.36 9.51
C ASP A 226 -25.11 0.70 10.62
N MET A 227 -25.18 0.26 11.88
CA MET A 227 -24.99 1.12 13.04
C MET A 227 -23.53 1.58 13.17
N ALA A 228 -22.56 0.76 12.78
CA ALA A 228 -21.16 1.16 12.74
C ALA A 228 -20.92 2.25 11.69
N VAL A 229 -21.55 2.14 10.52
CA VAL A 229 -21.47 3.17 9.46
C VAL A 229 -22.04 4.50 9.95
N ARG A 230 -23.24 4.51 10.55
CA ARG A 230 -23.84 5.74 11.12
C ARG A 230 -22.95 6.36 12.19
N MET A 231 -22.43 5.53 13.11
CA MET A 231 -21.53 6.01 14.16
C MET A 231 -20.22 6.57 13.61
N ALA A 232 -19.66 5.97 12.56
CA ALA A 232 -18.44 6.45 11.94
C ALA A 232 -18.66 7.81 11.25
N ASP A 233 -19.81 7.97 10.60
CA ASP A 233 -20.23 9.24 9.99
C ASP A 233 -20.41 10.36 11.05
N GLU A 234 -21.06 10.05 12.17
CA GLU A 234 -21.20 11.01 13.27
C GLU A 234 -19.85 11.36 13.93
N ALA A 235 -18.91 10.40 13.97
CA ALA A 235 -17.59 10.57 14.56
C ALA A 235 -16.59 11.30 13.63
N GLY A 236 -16.89 11.44 12.33
CA GLY A 236 -15.91 11.97 11.37
C GLY A 236 -14.84 10.96 10.97
N ILE A 237 -15.12 9.66 11.06
CA ILE A 237 -14.16 8.58 10.80
C ILE A 237 -14.36 8.03 9.38
N THR A 238 -13.27 7.89 8.63
CA THR A 238 -13.27 7.18 7.36
C THR A 238 -13.41 5.69 7.62
N LEU A 239 -14.55 5.11 7.26
CA LEU A 239 -14.80 3.69 7.46
C LEU A 239 -14.65 2.91 6.16
N ILE A 240 -13.74 1.96 6.14
CA ILE A 240 -13.40 1.13 5.00
C ILE A 240 -13.68 -0.35 5.33
N GLY A 241 -14.40 -1.02 4.44
CA GLY A 241 -14.69 -2.45 4.53
C GLY A 241 -14.30 -3.19 3.28
N TYR A 242 -14.27 -4.52 3.39
CA TYR A 242 -13.94 -5.43 2.29
C TYR A 242 -12.60 -5.11 1.61
N VAL A 243 -11.58 -4.78 2.40
CA VAL A 243 -10.24 -4.53 1.85
C VAL A 243 -9.66 -5.81 1.25
N LYS A 244 -9.26 -5.72 -0.01
CA LYS A 244 -8.50 -6.71 -0.77
C LYS A 244 -7.13 -6.11 -1.14
N SER A 245 -6.33 -6.84 -1.90
CA SER A 245 -4.98 -6.42 -2.30
C SER A 245 -4.92 -5.09 -3.07
N ASP A 246 -5.98 -4.77 -3.84
CA ASP A 246 -6.00 -3.69 -4.82
C ASP A 246 -7.25 -2.79 -4.74
N ARG A 247 -8.22 -3.15 -3.87
CA ARG A 247 -9.50 -2.43 -3.77
C ARG A 247 -10.12 -2.56 -2.40
N PHE A 248 -10.96 -1.58 -2.07
CA PHE A 248 -11.80 -1.59 -0.88
C PHE A 248 -13.07 -0.79 -1.13
N LYS A 249 -14.00 -0.81 -0.16
CA LYS A 249 -15.23 -0.01 -0.18
C LYS A 249 -15.22 0.97 0.98
N VAL A 250 -15.45 2.25 0.68
CA VAL A 250 -15.60 3.29 1.70
C VAL A 250 -17.08 3.45 2.05
N TYR A 251 -17.39 3.51 3.34
CA TYR A 251 -18.75 3.59 3.89
C TYR A 251 -19.06 4.93 4.57
N SER A 252 -18.04 5.69 4.99
CA SER A 252 -18.16 7.05 5.54
C SER A 252 -16.89 7.84 5.27
N HIS A 253 -17.00 9.17 5.19
CA HIS A 253 -15.90 10.13 5.05
C HIS A 253 -14.80 9.80 4.02
N PRO A 254 -15.12 9.57 2.74
CA PRO A 254 -14.11 9.33 1.71
C PRO A 254 -13.08 10.46 1.57
N GLU A 255 -13.39 11.67 2.00
CA GLU A 255 -12.49 12.82 2.03
C GLU A 255 -11.28 12.65 2.98
N GLY A 256 -11.32 11.68 3.91
CA GLY A 256 -10.16 11.34 4.74
C GLY A 256 -9.07 10.60 3.96
N LEU A 257 -9.37 10.09 2.77
CA LEU A 257 -8.39 9.51 1.85
C LEU A 257 -7.94 10.54 0.83
N SER A 258 -6.66 10.52 0.50
CA SER A 258 -6.13 11.26 -0.64
C SER A 258 -6.72 10.65 -1.91
N VAL A 259 -7.32 11.51 -2.72
CA VAL A 259 -7.78 11.11 -4.05
C VAL A 259 -6.70 11.53 -5.01
N ALA A 260 -5.98 10.57 -5.59
CA ALA A 260 -5.23 10.83 -6.81
C ALA A 260 -6.26 11.23 -7.88
N SER A 261 -6.33 12.53 -8.18
CA SER A 261 -7.24 13.02 -9.19
C SER A 261 -6.86 12.41 -10.54
N HIS A 262 -7.73 11.54 -11.05
CA HIS A 262 -7.72 11.08 -12.43
C HIS A 262 -8.14 12.21 -13.39
N LYS A 263 -8.69 13.32 -12.87
CA LYS A 263 -9.14 14.48 -13.65
C LYS A 263 -8.16 15.64 -13.48
N GLY A 264 -7.36 15.86 -14.50
CA GLY A 264 -6.47 17.01 -14.58
C GLY A 264 -5.10 16.61 -15.09
N LYS A 265 -4.56 17.47 -15.93
CA LYS A 265 -3.22 17.31 -16.48
C LYS A 265 -2.18 17.73 -15.43
N ILE A 266 -1.07 17.01 -15.33
CA ILE A 266 0.04 17.34 -14.42
C ILE A 266 0.76 18.57 -14.96
N ALA A 267 0.60 19.72 -14.29
CA ALA A 267 1.28 20.94 -14.69
C ALA A 267 2.80 20.83 -14.54
N GLY A 268 3.56 21.53 -15.39
CA GLY A 268 5.01 21.57 -15.31
C GLY A 268 5.72 20.29 -15.80
N VAL A 269 5.00 19.38 -16.47
CA VAL A 269 5.57 18.18 -17.09
C VAL A 269 5.08 18.02 -18.52
N THR A 270 5.99 17.74 -19.45
CA THR A 270 5.69 17.41 -20.85
C THR A 270 5.83 15.90 -21.08
N GLY A 271 4.87 15.27 -21.75
CA GLY A 271 5.01 13.90 -22.22
C GLY A 271 5.92 13.83 -23.44
N VAL A 272 6.94 12.98 -23.44
CA VAL A 272 7.89 12.81 -24.54
C VAL A 272 7.81 11.39 -25.06
N ILE A 273 7.49 11.25 -26.35
CA ILE A 273 7.54 9.96 -27.05
C ILE A 273 8.85 9.91 -27.84
N LEU A 274 9.66 8.88 -27.62
CA LEU A 274 10.94 8.68 -28.30
C LEU A 274 10.76 7.75 -29.50
N ALA A 275 10.94 8.28 -30.71
CA ALA A 275 10.78 7.55 -31.97
C ALA A 275 12.02 7.73 -32.89
N GLY A 276 13.14 7.13 -32.50
CA GLY A 276 14.43 7.27 -33.20
C GLY A 276 15.23 5.98 -33.38
N GLY A 277 14.66 4.81 -33.08
CA GLY A 277 15.37 3.53 -33.20
C GLY A 277 15.52 3.09 -34.65
N ALA A 278 16.76 2.98 -35.13
CA ALA A 278 17.06 2.31 -36.40
C ALA A 278 16.60 0.85 -36.33
N SER A 279 15.40 0.56 -36.84
CA SER A 279 14.80 -0.77 -36.90
C SER A 279 15.47 -1.61 -38.01
N SER A 280 16.77 -1.88 -37.88
CA SER A 280 17.55 -2.64 -38.85
C SER A 280 17.24 -4.14 -38.88
N ARG A 281 16.49 -4.66 -37.88
CA ARG A 281 16.16 -6.09 -37.76
C ARG A 281 14.76 -6.48 -38.29
N MET A 282 13.91 -5.53 -38.67
CA MET A 282 12.49 -5.79 -39.00
C MET A 282 12.03 -5.39 -40.42
N GLY A 283 12.89 -4.77 -41.24
CA GLY A 283 12.55 -4.40 -42.62
C GLY A 283 11.43 -3.35 -42.80
N SER A 284 10.78 -2.89 -41.72
CA SER A 284 9.78 -1.81 -41.73
C SER A 284 9.68 -1.12 -40.35
N ASN A 285 9.20 0.14 -40.32
CA ASN A 285 9.13 0.97 -39.11
C ASN A 285 8.06 0.43 -38.12
N LYS A 286 8.52 -0.14 -36.99
CA LYS A 286 7.73 -0.75 -35.90
C LYS A 286 6.63 0.16 -35.34
N ALA A 287 6.86 1.48 -35.29
CA ALA A 287 5.90 2.44 -34.73
C ALA A 287 4.61 2.58 -35.58
N LEU A 288 4.59 2.03 -36.79
CA LEU A 288 3.47 2.10 -37.74
C LEU A 288 2.59 0.84 -37.76
N LEU A 289 2.85 -0.15 -36.90
CA LEU A 289 2.09 -1.41 -36.87
C LEU A 289 0.68 -1.21 -36.26
N PRO A 290 -0.39 -1.72 -36.91
CA PRO A 290 -1.77 -1.50 -36.46
C PRO A 290 -2.23 -2.44 -35.31
N HIS A 291 -2.61 -1.89 -34.16
CA HIS A 291 -3.21 -2.60 -33.03
C HIS A 291 -4.60 -2.03 -32.67
N LYS A 292 -5.60 -2.90 -32.49
CA LYS A 292 -6.99 -2.53 -32.13
C LYS A 292 -7.61 -1.38 -32.98
N GLY A 293 -7.26 -1.30 -34.26
CA GLY A 293 -7.80 -0.32 -35.20
C GLY A 293 -7.03 1.00 -35.33
N GLY A 294 -5.84 1.16 -34.71
CA GLY A 294 -4.92 2.29 -34.90
C GLY A 294 -3.44 1.89 -34.72
N ARG A 295 -2.47 2.78 -34.87
CA ARG A 295 -1.03 2.48 -34.66
C ARG A 295 -0.68 2.57 -33.16
N PHE A 296 0.25 1.74 -32.65
CA PHE A 296 0.63 1.74 -31.22
C PHE A 296 0.93 3.13 -30.65
N ILE A 297 1.66 3.93 -31.43
CA ILE A 297 2.04 5.29 -31.04
C ILE A 297 0.85 6.25 -30.84
N GLU A 298 -0.32 5.98 -31.45
CA GLU A 298 -1.54 6.75 -31.24
C GLU A 298 -2.15 6.49 -29.87
N SER A 299 -2.04 5.25 -29.37
CA SER A 299 -2.47 4.90 -28.00
C SER A 299 -1.59 5.60 -26.98
N ILE A 300 -0.26 5.48 -27.15
CA ILE A 300 0.72 6.16 -26.30
C ILE A 300 0.45 7.68 -26.26
N TYR A 301 0.25 8.29 -27.43
CA TYR A 301 -0.09 9.72 -27.50
C TYR A 301 -1.38 10.05 -26.75
N ARG A 302 -2.45 9.25 -26.93
CA ARG A 302 -3.72 9.47 -26.25
C ARG A 302 -3.55 9.42 -24.73
N ASP A 303 -2.90 8.37 -24.23
CA ASP A 303 -2.69 8.16 -22.80
C ASP A 303 -1.87 9.31 -22.19
N LEU A 304 -0.78 9.72 -22.85
CA LEU A 304 0.03 10.85 -22.40
C LEU A 304 -0.73 12.19 -22.51
N SER A 305 -1.58 12.38 -23.51
CA SER A 305 -2.33 13.64 -23.71
C SER A 305 -3.42 13.86 -22.67
N GLU A 306 -3.92 12.80 -22.05
CA GLU A 306 -4.84 12.87 -20.90
C GLU A 306 -4.11 13.22 -19.59
N ILE A 307 -2.84 12.85 -19.47
CA ILE A 307 -2.02 13.05 -18.28
C ILE A 307 -1.26 14.38 -18.31
N PHE A 308 -0.78 14.83 -19.47
CA PHE A 308 0.14 15.97 -19.60
C PHE A 308 -0.43 17.12 -20.45
N PRO A 309 -0.13 18.39 -20.09
CA PRO A 309 -0.54 19.58 -20.85
C PRO A 309 0.05 19.62 -22.25
N GLU A 310 1.29 19.17 -22.40
CA GLU A 310 2.01 19.11 -23.66
C GLU A 310 2.50 17.67 -23.89
N VAL A 311 2.41 17.21 -25.13
CA VAL A 311 3.06 15.97 -25.58
C VAL A 311 3.86 16.29 -26.84
N ILE A 312 5.11 15.82 -26.90
CA ILE A 312 6.00 15.97 -28.06
C ILE A 312 6.53 14.61 -28.50
N LEU A 313 6.81 14.49 -29.80
CA LEU A 313 7.43 13.32 -30.40
C LEU A 313 8.86 13.68 -30.83
N VAL A 314 9.85 12.98 -30.31
CA VAL A 314 11.25 13.14 -30.74
C VAL A 314 11.53 12.17 -31.88
N THR A 315 11.81 12.69 -33.06
CA THR A 315 12.02 11.92 -34.30
C THR A 315 12.80 12.72 -35.33
N ASN A 316 13.66 12.05 -36.08
CA ASN A 316 14.38 12.61 -37.24
C ASN A 316 13.63 12.36 -38.57
N THR A 317 12.46 11.72 -38.53
CA THR A 317 11.61 11.44 -39.72
C THR A 317 10.18 11.96 -39.49
N PRO A 318 9.98 13.27 -39.32
CA PRO A 318 8.69 13.85 -38.94
C PRO A 318 7.56 13.56 -39.94
N GLU A 319 7.91 13.35 -41.22
CA GLU A 319 6.94 13.04 -42.29
C GLU A 319 6.20 11.72 -42.02
N GLN A 320 6.86 10.76 -41.35
CA GLN A 320 6.26 9.46 -41.03
C GLN A 320 5.19 9.54 -39.95
N TYR A 321 5.16 10.63 -39.16
CA TYR A 321 4.32 10.79 -37.98
C TYR A 321 3.35 11.96 -38.08
N GLN A 322 3.08 12.47 -39.29
CA GLN A 322 2.18 13.61 -39.51
C GLN A 322 0.77 13.41 -38.91
N PHE A 323 0.31 12.16 -38.82
CA PHE A 323 -0.99 11.80 -38.26
C PHE A 323 -1.13 12.05 -36.75
N LEU A 324 -0.04 12.16 -35.99
CA LEU A 324 -0.10 12.46 -34.55
C LEU A 324 -0.29 13.95 -34.31
N PRO A 325 -1.26 14.40 -33.51
CA PRO A 325 -1.52 15.83 -33.27
C PRO A 325 -0.59 16.43 -32.20
N CYS A 326 0.72 16.21 -32.34
CA CYS A 326 1.77 16.73 -31.48
C CYS A 326 2.91 17.39 -32.28
N ARG A 327 3.74 18.17 -31.60
CA ARG A 327 4.98 18.72 -32.16
C ARG A 327 6.01 17.60 -32.37
N LYS A 328 6.66 17.61 -33.53
CA LYS A 328 7.77 16.71 -33.86
C LYS A 328 9.05 17.50 -33.67
N VAL A 329 9.97 16.92 -32.92
CA VAL A 329 11.21 17.56 -32.51
C VAL A 329 12.38 16.70 -33.01
N PRO A 330 13.34 17.26 -33.76
CA PRO A 330 14.53 16.52 -34.15
C PRO A 330 15.47 16.34 -32.96
N ASP A 331 16.25 15.26 -33.01
CA ASP A 331 17.38 15.07 -32.11
C ASP A 331 18.47 16.12 -32.38
N LEU A 332 19.00 16.73 -31.32
CA LEU A 332 20.09 17.71 -31.42
C LEU A 332 21.47 17.04 -31.55
N PHE A 333 21.58 15.76 -31.16
CA PHE A 333 22.79 14.95 -31.24
C PHE A 333 22.49 13.68 -32.05
N GLU A 334 22.29 13.84 -33.37
CA GLU A 334 21.88 12.75 -34.25
C GLU A 334 22.73 11.47 -34.10
N GLY A 335 22.05 10.32 -34.01
CA GLY A 335 22.70 9.00 -33.94
C GLY A 335 23.29 8.64 -32.57
N MET A 336 23.06 9.46 -31.53
CA MET A 336 23.59 9.24 -30.18
C MET A 336 22.63 8.48 -29.25
N GLY A 337 21.57 7.88 -29.81
CA GLY A 337 20.69 6.95 -29.12
C GLY A 337 19.65 7.62 -28.21
N ALA A 338 19.08 6.86 -27.28
CA ALA A 338 17.96 7.33 -26.47
C ALA A 338 18.31 8.50 -25.54
N LEU A 339 19.55 8.59 -25.07
CA LEU A 339 20.01 9.72 -24.25
C LEU A 339 19.87 11.06 -24.98
N ALA A 340 20.19 11.07 -26.28
CA ALA A 340 20.07 12.24 -27.14
C ALA A 340 18.61 12.60 -27.40
N GLY A 341 17.76 11.59 -27.61
CA GLY A 341 16.31 11.79 -27.69
C GLY A 341 15.70 12.40 -26.42
N ILE A 342 16.11 11.93 -25.23
CA ILE A 342 15.67 12.49 -23.95
C ILE A 342 16.15 13.93 -23.80
N HIS A 343 17.41 14.21 -24.12
CA HIS A 343 17.98 15.57 -24.11
C HIS A 343 17.19 16.50 -25.03
N ALA A 344 16.94 16.11 -26.28
CA ALA A 344 16.18 16.91 -27.24
C ALA A 344 14.75 17.18 -26.77
N GLY A 345 14.09 16.16 -26.19
CA GLY A 345 12.76 16.29 -25.62
C GLY A 345 12.71 17.28 -24.47
N LEU A 346 13.66 17.19 -23.53
CA LEU A 346 13.76 18.08 -22.38
C LEU A 346 14.20 19.50 -22.75
N ALA A 347 15.09 19.66 -23.73
CA ALA A 347 15.57 20.96 -24.18
C ALA A 347 14.51 21.76 -24.95
N GLN A 348 13.56 21.07 -25.59
CA GLN A 348 12.54 21.69 -26.44
C GLN A 348 11.12 21.66 -25.86
N SER A 349 10.95 21.09 -24.66
CA SER A 349 9.69 21.11 -23.93
C SER A 349 9.38 22.49 -23.38
N SER A 350 8.09 22.84 -23.33
CA SER A 350 7.62 24.11 -22.74
C SER A 350 7.58 24.06 -21.20
N ASN A 351 7.90 22.91 -20.59
CA ASN A 351 7.83 22.65 -19.17
C ASN A 351 9.22 22.28 -18.59
N PRO A 352 9.46 22.48 -17.28
CA PRO A 352 10.76 22.20 -16.64
C PRO A 352 11.07 20.70 -16.44
N ALA A 353 10.13 19.82 -16.79
CA ALA A 353 10.30 18.39 -16.68
C ALA A 353 9.65 17.66 -17.86
N VAL A 354 10.20 16.50 -18.20
CA VAL A 354 9.64 15.59 -19.19
C VAL A 354 9.44 14.20 -18.63
N PHE A 355 8.31 13.58 -18.96
CA PHE A 355 8.10 12.15 -18.75
C PHE A 355 8.30 11.43 -20.08
N THR A 356 9.26 10.53 -20.16
CA THR A 356 9.65 9.89 -21.42
C THR A 356 9.04 8.51 -21.53
N VAL A 357 8.61 8.14 -22.74
CA VAL A 357 8.14 6.80 -23.14
C VAL A 357 8.74 6.44 -24.49
N ALA A 358 9.16 5.20 -24.68
CA ALA A 358 9.60 4.72 -26.00
C ALA A 358 8.40 4.31 -26.88
N CYS A 359 8.51 4.48 -28.20
CA CYS A 359 7.40 4.23 -29.13
C CYS A 359 6.98 2.74 -29.25
N ASP A 360 7.74 1.83 -28.66
CA ASP A 360 7.56 0.38 -28.64
C ASP A 360 7.01 -0.16 -27.32
N MET A 361 6.53 0.72 -26.42
CA MET A 361 5.91 0.39 -25.13
C MET A 361 4.37 0.48 -25.24
N PRO A 362 3.68 -0.61 -25.63
CA PRO A 362 2.27 -0.59 -26.05
C PRO A 362 1.27 -0.48 -24.89
N HIS A 363 1.72 -0.78 -23.68
CA HIS A 363 0.92 -0.79 -22.47
C HIS A 363 1.48 0.28 -21.56
N LEU A 364 0.64 1.26 -21.19
CA LEU A 364 1.00 2.29 -20.24
C LEU A 364 -0.05 2.27 -19.14
N ASP A 365 0.40 2.17 -17.90
CA ASP A 365 -0.48 2.36 -16.75
C ASP A 365 -0.51 3.85 -16.35
N PRO A 366 -1.67 4.54 -16.47
CA PRO A 366 -1.77 5.96 -16.13
C PRO A 366 -1.48 6.27 -14.65
N TRP A 367 -1.69 5.31 -13.75
CA TRP A 367 -1.45 5.49 -12.31
C TRP A 367 0.04 5.49 -12.01
N LEU A 368 0.78 4.55 -12.58
CA LEU A 368 2.23 4.49 -12.49
C LEU A 368 2.88 5.76 -13.06
N ILE A 369 2.41 6.24 -14.23
CA ILE A 369 2.90 7.49 -14.83
C ILE A 369 2.67 8.67 -13.88
N ARG A 370 1.45 8.83 -13.34
CA ARG A 370 1.13 9.90 -12.38
C ARG A 370 1.96 9.80 -11.10
N HIS A 371 2.15 8.59 -10.60
CA HIS A 371 2.92 8.30 -9.40
C HIS A 371 4.40 8.68 -9.54
N ILE A 372 5.00 8.41 -10.71
CA ILE A 372 6.37 8.82 -11.04
C ILE A 372 6.44 10.35 -11.20
N ALA A 373 5.53 10.93 -12.00
CA ALA A 373 5.54 12.36 -12.32
C ALA A 373 5.38 13.27 -11.08
N ASN A 374 4.57 12.86 -10.10
CA ASN A 374 4.35 13.63 -8.86
C ASN A 374 5.53 13.59 -7.88
N ARG A 375 6.54 12.75 -8.11
CA ARG A 375 7.70 12.59 -7.21
C ARG A 375 8.92 13.42 -7.59
N GLY A 376 8.82 14.26 -8.62
CA GLY A 376 9.93 15.05 -9.15
C GLY A 376 10.45 16.19 -8.26
N ALA A 377 9.81 16.50 -7.12
CA ALA A 377 10.29 17.57 -6.26
C ALA A 377 11.63 17.20 -5.60
N GLY A 378 12.61 18.10 -5.67
CA GLY A 378 13.91 17.96 -4.98
C GLY A 378 14.93 17.00 -5.62
N CYS A 379 14.60 16.38 -6.75
CA CYS A 379 15.49 15.49 -7.50
C CYS A 379 15.66 15.97 -8.94
N ASP A 380 16.62 15.41 -9.67
CA ASP A 380 16.83 15.69 -11.10
C ASP A 380 16.17 14.61 -11.98
N LEU A 381 16.08 13.38 -11.47
CA LEU A 381 15.53 12.20 -12.16
C LEU A 381 14.70 11.35 -11.19
N VAL A 382 13.49 10.95 -11.59
CA VAL A 382 12.72 9.88 -10.94
C VAL A 382 12.76 8.65 -11.83
N LEU A 383 13.38 7.58 -11.33
CA LEU A 383 13.72 6.39 -12.11
C LEU A 383 13.06 5.15 -11.51
N PRO A 384 12.08 4.53 -12.19
CA PRO A 384 11.53 3.27 -11.74
C PRO A 384 12.46 2.09 -12.02
N ARG A 385 12.26 1.04 -11.24
CA ARG A 385 12.98 -0.22 -11.34
C ARG A 385 12.00 -1.38 -11.50
N SER A 386 12.32 -2.29 -12.43
CA SER A 386 11.64 -3.57 -12.62
C SER A 386 12.45 -4.73 -12.03
N GLY A 387 11.96 -5.97 -12.21
CA GLY A 387 12.76 -7.16 -11.91
C GLY A 387 14.08 -7.26 -12.70
N ASN A 388 14.17 -6.57 -13.85
CA ASN A 388 15.30 -6.65 -14.77
C ASN A 388 16.29 -5.47 -14.65
N GLY A 389 15.97 -4.45 -13.87
CA GLY A 389 16.83 -3.28 -13.65
C GLY A 389 16.09 -1.95 -13.76
N TYR A 390 16.84 -0.89 -14.05
CA TYR A 390 16.26 0.44 -14.22
C TYR A 390 15.53 0.58 -15.55
N GLU A 391 14.45 1.37 -15.54
CA GLU A 391 13.60 1.62 -16.70
C GLU A 391 13.69 3.09 -17.14
N PRO A 392 14.82 3.51 -17.74
CA PRO A 392 15.10 4.91 -18.06
C PRO A 392 14.22 5.46 -19.18
N LEU A 393 13.59 4.59 -19.97
CA LEU A 393 12.67 5.00 -21.03
C LEU A 393 11.24 5.18 -20.53
N HIS A 394 10.97 4.98 -19.24
CA HIS A 394 9.70 5.20 -18.58
C HIS A 394 9.92 6.00 -17.28
N ALA A 395 10.52 7.18 -17.40
CA ALA A 395 11.05 7.94 -16.27
C ALA A 395 10.76 9.45 -16.40
N LEU A 396 10.85 10.16 -15.27
CA LEU A 396 10.72 11.63 -15.23
C LEU A 396 12.11 12.27 -15.16
N TYR A 397 12.43 13.11 -16.14
CA TYR A 397 13.66 13.90 -16.21
C TYR A 397 13.34 15.38 -16.02
N ARG A 398 14.12 16.08 -15.19
CA ARG A 398 13.98 17.54 -14.98
C ARG A 398 15.11 18.30 -15.62
N GLU A 399 14.92 19.61 -15.79
CA GLU A 399 15.90 20.54 -16.40
C GLU A 399 17.34 20.39 -15.85
N GLY A 400 17.50 20.01 -14.57
CA GLY A 400 18.80 19.73 -13.95
C GLY A 400 19.59 18.62 -14.63
N CYS A 401 18.95 17.75 -15.40
CA CYS A 401 19.59 16.72 -16.22
C CYS A 401 20.33 17.29 -17.43
N LEU A 402 19.92 18.45 -17.98
CA LEU A 402 20.42 18.97 -19.26
C LEU A 402 21.95 19.15 -19.27
N PRO A 403 22.59 19.82 -18.29
CA PRO A 403 24.04 20.04 -18.34
C PRO A 403 24.83 18.73 -18.30
N VAL A 404 24.35 17.75 -17.53
CA VAL A 404 24.96 16.42 -17.40
C VAL A 404 24.80 15.62 -18.70
N MET A 405 23.60 15.61 -19.27
CA MET A 405 23.32 14.96 -20.55
C MET A 405 24.20 15.53 -21.66
N GLU A 406 24.31 16.86 -21.78
CA GLU A 406 25.16 17.51 -22.78
C GLU A 406 26.64 17.16 -22.62
N ALA A 407 27.14 17.16 -21.38
CA ALA A 407 28.54 16.81 -21.12
C ALA A 407 28.84 15.36 -21.50
N CYS A 408 27.91 14.44 -21.25
CA CYS A 408 28.03 13.03 -21.67
C CYS A 408 27.96 12.88 -23.19
N LEU A 409 26.98 13.51 -23.85
CA LEU A 409 26.80 13.44 -25.31
C LEU A 409 28.00 14.02 -26.06
N LYS A 410 28.57 15.15 -25.60
CA LYS A 410 29.79 15.75 -26.17
C LYS A 410 31.03 14.84 -26.04
N LYS A 411 31.05 13.94 -25.07
CA LYS A 411 32.12 12.93 -24.87
C LYS A 411 31.89 11.65 -25.67
N GLY A 412 30.81 11.55 -26.43
CA GLY A 412 30.49 10.33 -27.18
C GLY A 412 29.74 9.26 -26.36
N GLU A 413 29.35 9.56 -25.13
CA GLU A 413 28.60 8.62 -24.28
C GLU A 413 27.13 8.57 -24.68
N ARG A 414 26.62 7.35 -24.96
CA ARG A 414 25.26 7.13 -25.48
C ARG A 414 24.32 6.47 -24.47
N ARG A 415 24.87 5.91 -23.38
CA ARG A 415 24.12 5.11 -22.40
C ARG A 415 23.49 6.01 -21.34
N ILE A 416 22.18 5.86 -21.12
CA ILE A 416 21.45 6.64 -20.09
C ILE A 416 21.99 6.33 -18.68
N ILE A 417 22.46 5.12 -18.43
CA ILE A 417 23.07 4.77 -17.13
C ILE A 417 24.31 5.62 -16.79
N SER A 418 24.99 6.20 -17.78
CA SER A 418 26.21 7.00 -17.59
C SER A 418 25.95 8.34 -16.90
N ILE A 419 24.71 8.87 -16.93
CA ILE A 419 24.37 10.14 -16.28
C ILE A 419 23.97 9.97 -14.81
N LEU A 420 23.57 8.77 -14.38
CA LEU A 420 23.02 8.53 -13.03
C LEU A 420 23.94 8.95 -11.88
N PRO A 421 25.26 8.68 -11.91
CA PRO A 421 26.16 9.08 -10.81
C PRO A 421 26.31 10.58 -10.61
N HIS A 422 25.87 11.38 -11.58
CA HIS A 422 26.01 12.83 -11.60
C HIS A 422 24.70 13.57 -11.28
N LEU A 423 23.63 12.83 -10.94
CA LEU A 423 22.29 13.35 -10.73
C LEU A 423 21.76 12.99 -9.35
N ARG A 424 20.86 13.82 -8.81
CA ARG A 424 20.03 13.45 -7.67
C ARG A 424 18.90 12.56 -8.18
N VAL A 425 19.10 11.25 -8.08
CA VAL A 425 18.13 10.25 -8.55
C VAL A 425 17.22 9.85 -7.39
N ARG A 426 15.91 9.87 -7.65
CA ARG A 426 14.90 9.24 -6.80
C ARG A 426 14.47 7.93 -7.45
N GLU A 427 14.82 6.81 -6.83
CA GLU A 427 14.41 5.48 -7.28
C GLU A 427 12.97 5.18 -6.84
N ILE A 428 12.18 4.57 -7.73
CA ILE A 428 10.91 3.91 -7.38
C ILE A 428 11.18 2.41 -7.37
N ALA A 429 11.10 1.81 -6.18
CA ALA A 429 11.44 0.41 -5.98
C ALA A 429 10.47 -0.53 -6.74
N ALA A 430 10.96 -1.70 -7.15
CA ALA A 430 10.15 -2.67 -7.90
C ALA A 430 8.88 -3.10 -7.15
N ALA A 431 8.91 -3.18 -5.82
CA ALA A 431 7.74 -3.48 -5.00
C ALA A 431 6.68 -2.35 -5.04
N GLU A 432 7.12 -1.10 -5.17
CA GLU A 432 6.24 0.07 -5.30
C GLU A 432 5.62 0.12 -6.70
N VAL A 433 6.40 -0.18 -7.74
CA VAL A 433 5.89 -0.32 -9.11
C VAL A 433 4.88 -1.45 -9.21
N ALA A 434 5.16 -2.62 -8.63
CA ALA A 434 4.26 -3.78 -8.63
C ALA A 434 2.91 -3.52 -7.95
N GLY A 435 2.81 -2.46 -7.12
CA GLY A 435 1.53 -2.00 -6.57
C GLY A 435 0.58 -1.43 -7.62
N PHE A 436 1.11 -0.90 -8.72
CA PHE A 436 0.35 -0.37 -9.86
C PHE A 436 0.32 -1.35 -11.03
N ASP A 437 1.47 -1.95 -11.34
CA ASP A 437 1.68 -2.83 -12.48
C ASP A 437 2.38 -4.12 -12.04
N PRO A 438 1.63 -5.12 -11.54
CA PRO A 438 2.19 -6.36 -11.00
C PRO A 438 3.01 -7.18 -12.01
N CYS A 439 2.68 -7.04 -13.30
CA CYS A 439 3.34 -7.75 -14.39
C CYS A 439 4.49 -6.95 -15.02
N PHE A 440 4.67 -5.68 -14.64
CA PHE A 440 5.58 -4.74 -15.29
C PHE A 440 5.32 -4.59 -16.79
N ASP A 441 4.05 -4.72 -17.21
CA ASP A 441 3.62 -4.61 -18.60
C ASP A 441 3.96 -3.22 -19.19
N SER A 442 3.98 -2.19 -18.33
CA SER A 442 4.34 -0.81 -18.65
C SER A 442 5.77 -0.64 -19.15
N PHE A 443 6.63 -1.62 -18.90
CA PHE A 443 8.02 -1.63 -19.32
C PHE A 443 8.30 -2.60 -20.47
N SER A 444 7.29 -3.34 -20.92
CA SER A 444 7.43 -4.30 -22.01
C SER A 444 7.65 -3.61 -23.36
N ASN A 445 8.66 -4.06 -24.11
CA ASN A 445 8.93 -3.59 -25.46
C ASN A 445 8.57 -4.68 -26.47
N ILE A 446 7.83 -4.34 -27.52
CA ILE A 446 7.57 -5.29 -28.62
C ILE A 446 8.73 -5.25 -29.61
N ASN A 447 9.49 -6.33 -29.69
CA ASN A 447 10.69 -6.41 -30.52
C ASN A 447 10.59 -7.34 -31.73
N THR A 448 9.68 -8.32 -31.71
CA THR A 448 9.53 -9.31 -32.79
C THR A 448 8.09 -9.39 -33.36
N PRO A 449 7.91 -9.86 -34.61
CA PRO A 449 6.58 -10.15 -35.17
C PRO A 449 5.78 -11.18 -34.36
N GLU A 450 6.44 -12.17 -33.77
CA GLU A 450 5.82 -13.19 -32.93
C GLU A 450 5.21 -12.56 -31.66
N GLU A 451 5.95 -11.67 -30.98
CA GLU A 451 5.47 -10.91 -29.81
C GLU A 451 4.26 -10.03 -30.19
N TYR A 452 4.25 -9.48 -31.41
CA TYR A 452 3.10 -8.73 -31.93
C TYR A 452 1.86 -9.61 -32.18
N TYR A 453 2.03 -10.84 -32.68
CA TYR A 453 0.92 -11.77 -32.88
C TYR A 453 0.38 -12.34 -31.56
N GLU A 454 1.23 -12.61 -30.57
CA GLU A 454 0.82 -13.01 -29.21
C GLU A 454 -0.05 -11.92 -28.55
N LEU A 455 0.37 -10.67 -28.67
CA LEU A 455 -0.33 -9.50 -28.13
C LEU A 455 -1.65 -9.20 -28.87
N ARG A 456 -1.74 -9.50 -30.17
CA ARG A 456 -2.99 -9.37 -30.95
C ARG A 456 -4.02 -10.45 -30.59
N ASN A 457 -3.58 -11.66 -30.25
CA ASN A 457 -4.45 -12.81 -30.02
C ASN A 457 -4.87 -12.98 -28.55
N GLY A 458 -4.41 -12.11 -27.65
CA GLY A 458 -4.75 -12.16 -26.22
C GLY A 458 -4.14 -13.35 -25.47
N ALA A 459 -3.13 -14.01 -26.04
CA ALA A 459 -2.45 -15.13 -25.42
C ALA A 459 -1.37 -14.59 -24.45
N LYS A 460 -1.63 -14.66 -23.15
CA LYS A 460 -0.63 -14.45 -22.11
C LYS A 460 0.28 -15.68 -22.06
N THR A 461 1.49 -15.57 -22.58
CA THR A 461 2.54 -16.55 -22.29
C THR A 461 3.28 -16.09 -21.04
N THR A 462 3.07 -16.79 -19.93
CA THR A 462 3.87 -16.66 -18.72
C THR A 462 5.33 -16.94 -19.08
N ARG A 463 6.17 -15.91 -19.26
CA ARG A 463 7.62 -16.10 -19.31
C ARG A 463 8.08 -16.37 -17.88
N VAL A 464 8.11 -17.64 -17.50
CA VAL A 464 8.88 -18.12 -16.36
C VAL A 464 10.35 -17.84 -16.67
N ALA A 465 11.06 -17.27 -15.71
CA ALA A 465 12.49 -17.05 -15.79
C ALA A 465 13.21 -18.41 -15.86
N ASP A 466 13.60 -18.84 -17.06
CA ASP A 466 14.56 -19.91 -17.24
C ASP A 466 15.94 -19.42 -16.81
N GLY A 467 16.28 -19.77 -15.58
CA GLY A 467 17.55 -19.44 -14.96
C GLY A 467 17.61 -20.10 -13.60
N ILE A 468 17.81 -21.41 -13.59
CA ILE A 468 18.36 -22.32 -12.55
C ILE A 468 17.65 -23.67 -12.72
N GLU A 469 18.09 -24.48 -13.69
CA GLU A 469 17.96 -25.95 -13.68
C GLU A 469 18.73 -26.55 -14.87
N SER A 470 20.06 -26.43 -14.83
CA SER A 470 20.95 -27.21 -15.73
C SER A 470 22.32 -27.44 -15.08
N GLY A 471 22.30 -27.93 -13.83
CA GLY A 471 23.53 -28.14 -13.06
C GLY A 471 23.56 -29.31 -12.09
N ILE A 472 22.56 -30.20 -12.07
CA ILE A 472 22.52 -31.30 -11.07
C ILE A 472 22.37 -32.72 -11.69
N GLU A 473 21.98 -32.88 -12.96
CA GLU A 473 21.84 -34.24 -13.54
C GLU A 473 23.12 -34.83 -14.17
N SER A 474 24.25 -34.13 -14.21
CA SER A 474 25.49 -34.66 -14.81
C SER A 474 26.48 -35.30 -13.82
N ARG A 475 26.04 -35.66 -12.60
CA ARG A 475 26.94 -36.26 -11.58
C ARG A 475 26.52 -37.60 -10.96
N VAL A 476 25.49 -38.26 -11.50
CA VAL A 476 25.06 -39.58 -10.98
C VAL A 476 25.35 -40.76 -11.94
N GLU A 477 25.67 -40.51 -13.22
CA GLU A 477 25.94 -41.61 -14.17
C GLU A 477 27.43 -41.99 -14.37
N SER A 478 28.37 -41.39 -13.62
CA SER A 478 29.80 -41.71 -13.75
C SER A 478 30.42 -42.44 -12.55
N GLN A 479 29.61 -43.15 -11.75
CA GLN A 479 30.11 -44.01 -10.66
C GLN A 479 29.58 -45.46 -10.67
N GLN A 480 29.03 -45.92 -11.80
CA GLN A 480 28.78 -47.34 -12.05
C GLN A 480 29.45 -47.80 -13.36
N ALA A 481 30.76 -47.60 -13.44
CA ALA A 481 31.64 -48.35 -14.34
C ALA A 481 33.05 -48.29 -13.76
N HIS A 482 33.60 -49.44 -13.37
CA HIS A 482 34.89 -49.67 -12.70
C HIS A 482 34.96 -49.47 -11.18
N ALA A 483 34.46 -50.46 -10.42
CA ALA A 483 35.24 -51.27 -9.48
C ALA A 483 34.30 -52.20 -8.70
#